data_AF-A0A7D3ZHU4-F1
#
_entry.id   AF-A0A7D3ZHU4-F1
#
_cell.length_a   1.000
_cell.length_b   1.000
_cell.length_c   1.000
_cell.angle_alpha   90.00
_cell.angle_beta   90.00
_cell.angle_gamma   90.00
#
_symmetry.space_group_name_H-M   'P 1'
#
loop_
_entity.id
_entity.type
_entity.pdbx_description
1 polymer ?
#
loop_
_entity_poly.entity_id
_entity_poly.type
_entity_poly.pdbx_seq_one_letter_code
_entity_poly.pdbx_strand_id
1 'polypeptide(L)' 'MTDTTPERVTVQVLLNVGDIAELVTPDHDYRNPVRVPAADIARDAGLPTNELPGRKFTAVPDGEGFRGYRLVDDPRL' A
#
# COMPACT_ATOMS: atom_id res chain seq x y z
N MET A 1 -26.00 -8.35 -10.96
CA MET A 1 -24.58 -8.50 -10.61
C MET A 1 -24.27 -7.39 -9.63
N THR A 2 -24.30 -7.69 -8.32
CA THR A 2 -24.14 -6.67 -7.28
C THR A 2 -22.71 -6.13 -7.38
N ASP A 3 -22.56 -4.83 -7.66
CA ASP A 3 -21.28 -4.14 -7.69
C ASP A 3 -20.80 -3.92 -6.26
N THR A 4 -20.35 -5.00 -5.61
CA THR A 4 -19.77 -4.89 -4.27
C THR A 4 -18.33 -4.47 -4.47
N THR A 5 -18.06 -3.17 -4.31
CA THR A 5 -16.69 -2.68 -4.24
C THR A 5 -15.96 -3.45 -3.14
N PRO A 6 -14.81 -4.09 -3.42
CA PRO A 6 -14.09 -4.86 -2.43
C PRO A 6 -13.66 -3.97 -1.26
N GLU A 7 -13.71 -4.51 -0.05
CA GLU A 7 -13.33 -3.81 1.17
C GLU A 7 -11.86 -3.35 1.09
N ARG A 8 -11.61 -2.11 1.49
CA ARG A 8 -10.28 -1.49 1.48
C ARG A 8 -9.81 -1.29 2.91
N VAL A 9 -8.55 -1.60 3.16
CA VAL A 9 -7.90 -1.38 4.45
C VAL A 9 -6.81 -0.31 4.33
N THR A 10 -6.50 0.34 5.43
CA THR A 10 -5.38 1.28 5.51
C THR A 10 -4.08 0.52 5.78
N VAL A 11 -3.08 0.77 4.95
CA VAL A 11 -1.70 0.28 5.10
C VAL A 11 -0.74 1.46 5.14
N GLN A 12 0.39 1.30 5.80
CA GLN A 12 1.47 2.30 5.83
C GLN A 12 2.75 1.69 5.29
N VAL A 13 3.41 2.38 4.36
CA VAL A 13 4.77 2.01 3.96
C VAL A 13 5.72 2.40 5.09
N LEU A 14 6.32 1.42 5.74
CA LEU A 14 7.32 1.64 6.78
C LEU A 14 8.63 2.16 6.15
N LEU A 15 9.16 1.40 5.18
CA LEU A 15 10.39 1.69 4.46
C LEU A 15 10.47 0.86 3.17
N ASN A 16 11.42 1.21 2.31
CA ASN A 16 11.80 0.39 1.17
C ASN A 16 13.16 -0.27 1.42
N VAL A 17 13.30 -1.54 1.05
CA VAL A 17 14.57 -2.28 0.97
C VAL A 17 14.80 -2.66 -0.48
N GLY A 18 15.60 -1.87 -1.19
CA GLY A 18 15.72 -1.99 -2.64
C GLY A 18 14.35 -1.78 -3.32
N ASP A 19 13.90 -2.79 -4.08
CA ASP A 19 12.64 -2.75 -4.82
C ASP A 19 11.41 -3.21 -4.02
N ILE A 20 11.60 -3.59 -2.74
CA ILE A 20 10.54 -4.09 -1.86
C ILE A 20 10.12 -3.01 -0.88
N ALA A 21 8.81 -2.78 -0.76
CA ALA A 21 8.21 -1.98 0.29
C ALA A 21 7.76 -2.90 1.44
N GLU A 22 8.05 -2.49 2.67
CA GLU A 22 7.52 -3.12 3.89
C GLU A 22 6.28 -2.35 4.36
N LEU A 23 5.15 -3.04 4.48
CA LEU A 23 3.86 -2.50 4.87
C LEU A 23 3.50 -2.88 6.29
N VAL A 24 3.13 -1.88 7.09
CA VAL A 24 2.31 -2.07 8.29
C VAL A 24 0.85 -2.12 7.87
N THR A 25 0.12 -3.10 8.37
CA THR A 25 -1.29 -3.37 8.04
C THR A 25 -2.09 -3.55 9.33
N PRO A 26 -3.42 -3.72 9.28
CA PRO A 26 -4.21 -4.04 10.48
C PRO A 26 -3.75 -5.32 11.20
N ASP A 27 -3.24 -6.30 10.45
CA ASP A 27 -2.87 -7.62 10.97
C ASP A 27 -1.35 -7.81 11.16
N HIS A 28 -0.54 -6.92 10.58
CA HIS A 28 0.92 -7.01 10.54
C HIS A 28 1.56 -5.70 11.01
N ASP A 29 2.23 -5.73 12.16
CA ASP A 29 2.95 -4.59 12.72
C ASP A 29 4.38 -4.44 12.15
N TYR A 30 5.11 -3.42 12.63
CA TYR A 30 6.46 -3.11 12.18
C TYR A 30 7.50 -4.21 12.47
N ARG A 31 7.20 -5.20 13.32
CA ARG A 31 8.10 -6.33 13.61
C ARG A 31 7.90 -7.50 12.63
N ASN A 32 6.75 -7.55 11.97
CA ASN A 32 6.42 -8.57 10.97
C ASN A 32 5.65 -7.95 9.78
N PRO A 33 6.27 -7.00 9.03
CA PRO A 33 5.59 -6.28 7.97
C PRO A 33 5.31 -7.16 6.75
N VAL A 34 4.28 -6.81 5.99
CA VAL A 34 4.01 -7.44 4.69
C VAL A 34 4.97 -6.87 3.65
N ARG A 35 5.59 -7.73 2.84
CA ARG A 35 6.54 -7.32 1.79
C ARG A 35 5.87 -7.36 0.43
N VAL A 36 5.90 -6.24 -0.28
CA VAL A 36 5.34 -6.12 -1.64
C VAL A 36 6.31 -5.38 -2.56
N PRO A 37 6.20 -5.54 -3.89
CA PRO A 37 6.95 -4.72 -4.82
C PRO A 37 6.60 -3.23 -4.66
N ALA A 38 7.59 -2.38 -4.41
CA ALA A 38 7.39 -0.94 -4.28
C ALA A 38 6.83 -0.32 -5.59
N ALA A 39 7.19 -0.92 -6.73
CA ALA A 39 6.72 -0.50 -8.05
C ALA A 39 5.19 -0.61 -8.21
N ASP A 40 4.54 -1.57 -7.56
CA ASP A 40 3.08 -1.72 -7.64
C ASP A 40 2.37 -0.58 -6.92
N ILE A 41 2.85 -0.20 -5.72
CA ILE A 41 2.33 0.94 -4.97
C ILE A 41 2.54 2.24 -5.77
N ALA A 42 3.76 2.43 -6.28
CA ALA A 42 4.14 3.60 -7.08
C ALA A 42 3.27 3.77 -8.32
N ARG A 43 3.04 2.68 -9.07
CA ARG A 43 2.17 2.67 -10.25
C ARG A 43 0.74 3.05 -9.88
N ASP A 44 0.18 2.41 -8.86
CA ASP A 44 -1.22 2.58 -8.50
C ASP A 44 -1.50 3.96 -7.90
N ALA A 45 -0.57 4.50 -7.11
CA ALA A 45 -0.68 5.80 -6.48
C ALA A 45 -0.21 6.97 -7.38
N GLY A 46 0.45 6.69 -8.50
CA GLY A 46 1.07 7.70 -9.36
C GLY A 46 2.15 8.50 -8.61
N LEU A 47 3.03 7.81 -7.89
CA LEU A 47 4.13 8.36 -7.10
C LEU A 47 5.45 7.66 -7.46
N PRO A 48 6.61 8.32 -7.36
CA PRO A 48 7.89 7.62 -7.46
C PRO A 48 8.15 6.79 -6.19
N THR A 49 8.92 5.70 -6.33
CA THR A 49 9.14 4.74 -5.22
C THR A 49 9.85 5.37 -4.01
N ASN A 50 10.71 6.36 -4.23
CA ASN A 50 11.41 7.09 -3.18
C ASN A 50 10.51 8.02 -2.33
N GLU A 51 9.26 8.25 -2.77
CA GLU A 51 8.27 9.03 -2.03
C GLU A 51 7.32 8.17 -1.18
N LEU A 52 7.39 6.84 -1.30
CA LEU A 52 6.48 5.94 -0.59
C LEU A 52 6.70 5.88 0.93
N PRO A 53 7.94 5.82 1.46
CA PRO A 53 8.17 5.63 2.90
C PRO A 53 7.44 6.65 3.78
N GLY A 54 6.80 6.17 4.84
CA GLY A 54 6.01 6.95 5.78
C GLY A 54 4.58 7.26 5.31
N ARG A 55 4.24 7.08 4.04
CA ARG A 55 2.89 7.38 3.52
C ARG A 55 1.90 6.27 3.84
N LYS A 56 0.63 6.68 3.98
CA LYS A 56 -0.51 5.79 4.19
C LYS A 56 -1.33 5.66 2.92
N PHE A 57 -1.77 4.46 2.62
CA PHE A 57 -2.60 4.15 1.47
C PHE A 57 -3.81 3.37 1.94
N THR A 58 -4.95 3.55 1.27
CA THR A 58 -5.97 2.49 1.24
C THR A 58 -5.59 1.48 0.17
N ALA A 59 -5.84 0.19 0.39
CA ALA A 59 -5.59 -0.87 -0.58
C ALA A 59 -6.58 -2.04 -0.38
N VAL A 60 -6.73 -2.89 -1.39
CA VAL A 60 -7.56 -4.10 -1.32
C VAL A 60 -6.65 -5.30 -1.08
N PRO A 61 -6.92 -6.17 -0.08
CA PRO A 61 -6.19 -7.42 0.10
C PRO A 61 -6.24 -8.30 -1.15
N ASP A 62 -5.10 -8.85 -1.55
CA ASP A 62 -4.99 -9.69 -2.75
C ASP A 62 -3.92 -10.76 -2.56
N GLY A 63 -4.36 -11.99 -2.27
CA GLY A 63 -3.46 -13.08 -1.87
C GLY A 63 -2.69 -12.72 -0.60
N GLU A 64 -1.37 -12.78 -0.67
CA GLU A 64 -0.45 -12.42 0.44
C GLU A 64 -0.11 -10.92 0.47
N GLY A 65 -0.62 -10.13 -0.47
CA GLY A 65 -0.30 -8.71 -0.61
C GLY A 65 -1.55 -7.84 -0.76
N PHE A 66 -1.37 -6.70 -1.43
CA PHE A 66 -2.44 -5.75 -1.69
C PHE A 66 -2.34 -5.14 -3.08
N ARG A 67 -3.46 -4.63 -3.59
CA ARG A 67 -3.54 -3.94 -4.88
C ARG A 67 -4.35 -2.65 -4.82
N GLY A 68 -4.21 -1.86 -5.88
CA GLY A 68 -5.02 -0.68 -6.15
C GLY A 68 -4.80 0.41 -5.14
N TYR A 69 -3.56 0.66 -4.74
CA TYR A 69 -3.18 1.60 -3.68
C TYR A 69 -3.67 3.02 -3.99
N ARG A 70 -4.26 3.70 -3.01
CA ARG A 70 -4.70 5.11 -3.10
C ARG A 70 -4.19 5.86 -1.88
N LEU A 71 -3.49 6.97 -2.10
CA LEU A 71 -2.94 7.80 -1.04
C LEU A 71 -4.09 8.35 -0.16
N VAL A 72 -3.96 8.24 1.17
CA VAL A 72 -5.03 8.65 2.11
C VAL A 72 -5.17 10.16 2.14
N ASP A 73 -4.05 10.89 2.20
CA ASP A 73 -4.00 12.35 2.22
C ASP A 73 -3.40 12.86 0.90
N ASP A 74 -4.06 12.58 -0.22
CA ASP A 74 -3.57 12.99 -1.54
C ASP A 74 -3.76 14.50 -1.75
N PRO A 75 -2.69 15.32 -1.79
CA PRO A 75 -2.81 16.77 -1.97
C PRO A 75 -3.26 17.17 -3.38
N ARG A 76 -3.42 16.20 -4.30
CA ARG A 76 -3.86 16.42 -5.68
C ARG A 76 -5.39 16.35 -5.84
N LEU A 77 -6.11 15.93 -4.80
CA LEU A 77 -7.57 15.77 -4.78
C LEU A 77 -8.26 16.89 -3.99
#